data_AF-A0A1Q2MHB0-F1
#
_entry.id   AF-A0A1Q2MHB0-F1
#
_cell.length_a   1.000
_cell.length_b   1.000
_cell.length_c   1.000
_cell.angle_alpha   90.00
_cell.angle_beta   90.00
_cell.angle_gamma   90.00
#
_symmetry.space_group_name_H-M   'P 1'
#
loop_
_entity.id
_entity.type
_entity.pdbx_description
1 polymer ?
#
loop_
_entity_poly.entity_id
_entity_poly.type
_entity_poly.pdbx_seq_one_letter_code
_entity_poly.pdbx_strand_id
1 'polypeptide(L)'
;MSISFLHHTFKTPGVQHISSFFFCDRTVLNCRLHPNYERCSNCKSRNTIHYGKRTRTFKMLPVGNTKVEMSVSIPRLHCNDCGSIRQPDLPFADPKKHYVRALKRYVIDLCRLASIRDVAQITGLSWDTVKDIHKEYLQKKYKSINLKTVRRIAIDEKYLGKKRKFITIVFDLDMGRVIHVGNGKGKDALKGFWKTPENFKGQNQGSRHRYGQRVYFCCDG
;
A
#
# COMPACT_ATOMS: atom_id res chain seq x y z
N MET A 1 10.99 27.14 -4.03
CA MET A 1 10.30 26.23 -4.97
C MET A 1 8.86 26.70 -5.08
N SER A 2 8.23 26.69 -6.25
CA SER A 2 6.86 27.22 -6.37
C SER A 2 5.86 26.33 -5.62
N ILE A 3 4.84 26.95 -5.01
CA ILE A 3 3.74 26.23 -4.34
C ILE A 3 3.00 25.32 -5.33
N SER A 4 2.87 25.78 -6.59
CA SER A 4 2.27 25.00 -7.67
C SER A 4 3.02 23.68 -7.91
N PHE A 5 4.35 23.68 -7.88
CA PHE A 5 5.14 22.45 -8.05
C PHE A 5 4.88 21.44 -6.92
N LEU A 6 4.86 21.90 -5.66
CA LEU A 6 4.51 21.04 -4.52
C LEU A 6 3.08 20.48 -4.64
N HIS A 7 2.13 21.31 -5.02
CA HIS A 7 0.73 20.94 -5.16
C HIS A 7 0.50 19.94 -6.30
N HIS A 8 0.99 20.25 -7.50
CA HIS A 8 0.66 19.51 -8.71
C HIS A 8 1.61 18.35 -9.00
N THR A 9 2.90 18.50 -8.72
CA THR A 9 3.91 17.46 -9.01
C THR A 9 3.99 16.47 -7.85
N PHE A 10 4.24 16.97 -6.63
CA PHE A 10 4.39 16.11 -5.46
C PHE A 10 3.06 15.68 -4.81
N LYS A 11 1.93 16.23 -5.28
CA LYS A 11 0.58 15.98 -4.74
C LYS A 11 0.52 16.22 -3.23
N THR A 12 1.14 17.31 -2.78
CA THR A 12 1.06 17.77 -1.40
C THR A 12 0.21 19.03 -1.28
N PRO A 13 -1.13 18.93 -1.39
CA PRO A 13 -1.99 20.10 -1.22
C PRO A 13 -1.95 20.64 0.21
N GLY A 14 -2.23 21.94 0.36
CA GLY A 14 -2.32 22.56 1.68
C GLY A 14 -1.01 22.76 2.42
N VAL A 15 0.13 22.67 1.74
CA VAL A 15 1.43 23.07 2.29
C VAL A 15 1.90 24.36 1.64
N GLN A 16 2.54 25.22 2.42
CA GLN A 16 3.25 26.40 1.95
C GLN A 16 4.74 26.19 2.11
N HIS A 17 5.49 26.33 1.01
CA HIS A 17 6.95 26.30 1.01
C HIS A 17 7.50 27.50 1.77
N ILE A 18 8.51 27.29 2.61
CA ILE A 18 9.21 28.33 3.35
C ILE A 18 10.66 28.43 2.87
N SER A 19 11.38 27.31 2.90
CA SER A 19 12.79 27.26 2.51
C SER A 19 13.19 25.87 2.04
N SER A 20 14.33 25.79 1.35
CA SER A 20 14.87 24.54 0.81
C SER A 20 16.33 24.42 1.23
N PHE A 21 16.71 23.21 1.64
CA PHE A 21 18.09 22.86 1.94
C PHE A 21 18.50 21.73 1.01
N PHE A 22 19.66 21.88 0.38
CA PHE A 22 20.19 20.93 -0.59
C PHE A 22 21.44 20.28 -0.01
N PHE A 23 21.46 18.95 -0.05
CA PHE A 23 22.57 18.12 0.38
C PHE A 23 22.95 17.19 -0.77
N CYS A 24 24.12 16.56 -0.69
CA CYS A 24 24.62 15.69 -1.75
C CYS A 24 23.66 14.54 -2.11
N ASP A 25 22.98 13.95 -1.13
CA ASP A 25 22.10 12.79 -1.31
C ASP A 25 20.60 13.10 -1.16
N ARG A 26 20.25 14.30 -0.68
CA ARG A 26 18.86 14.66 -0.37
C ARG A 26 18.56 16.15 -0.49
N THR A 27 17.30 16.46 -0.75
CA THR A 27 16.73 17.80 -0.66
C THR A 27 15.67 17.82 0.44
N VAL A 28 15.75 18.80 1.34
CA VAL A 28 14.78 19.01 2.41
C VAL A 28 13.99 20.28 2.14
N LEU A 29 12.68 20.12 1.98
CA LEU A 29 11.72 21.20 1.79
C LEU A 29 11.07 21.53 3.13
N ASN A 30 11.37 22.70 3.67
CA ASN A 30 10.73 23.20 4.87
C ASN A 30 9.42 23.88 4.48
N CYS A 31 8.33 23.41 5.07
CA CYS A 31 6.98 23.83 4.77
C CYS A 31 6.19 24.09 6.06
N ARG A 32 5.09 24.84 5.94
CA ARG A 32 4.04 24.92 6.95
C ARG A 32 2.71 24.47 6.37
N LEU A 33 1.80 24.04 7.24
CA LEU A 33 0.43 23.77 6.84
C LEU A 33 -0.29 25.10 6.54
N HIS A 34 -1.11 25.12 5.49
CA HIS A 34 -1.92 26.28 5.16
C HIS A 34 -3.14 26.36 6.10
N PRO A 35 -3.50 27.53 6.66
CA PRO A 35 -4.59 27.68 7.64
C PRO A 35 -5.95 27.08 7.23
N ASN A 36 -6.29 27.11 5.94
CA ASN A 36 -7.50 26.44 5.40
C ASN A 36 -7.61 24.92 5.69
N TYR A 37 -6.49 24.27 6.00
CA TYR A 37 -6.41 22.85 6.35
C TYR A 37 -6.28 22.61 7.86
N GLU A 38 -6.27 23.67 8.67
CA GLU A 38 -6.28 23.59 10.13
C GLU A 38 -7.71 23.43 10.65
N ARG A 39 -8.24 22.21 10.49
CA ARG A 39 -9.56 21.84 11.02
C ARG A 39 -9.43 20.75 12.07
N CYS A 40 -10.35 20.72 13.01
CA CYS A 40 -10.44 19.64 13.99
C CYS A 40 -10.54 18.28 13.27
N SER A 41 -9.60 17.36 13.52
CA SER A 41 -9.65 16.02 12.90
C SER A 41 -10.84 15.18 13.39
N ASN A 42 -11.45 15.53 14.53
CA ASN A 42 -12.60 14.85 15.11
C ASN A 42 -13.95 15.32 14.51
N CYS A 43 -14.35 16.58 14.75
CA CYS A 43 -15.64 17.12 14.33
C CYS A 43 -15.59 17.98 13.06
N LYS A 44 -14.41 18.17 12.46
CA LYS A 44 -14.14 19.01 11.27
C LYS A 44 -14.40 20.52 11.44
N SER A 45 -14.72 20.98 12.64
CA SER A 45 -14.87 22.40 12.93
C SER A 45 -13.58 23.19 12.69
N ARG A 46 -13.76 24.47 12.34
CA ARG A 46 -12.71 25.51 12.24
C ARG A 46 -12.59 26.33 13.53
N ASN A 47 -13.50 26.17 14.48
CA ASN A 47 -13.44 26.82 15.78
C ASN A 47 -12.35 26.15 16.63
N THR A 48 -11.10 26.49 16.33
CA THR A 48 -9.92 25.88 16.94
C THR A 48 -8.87 26.91 17.30
N ILE A 49 -8.19 26.70 18.41
CA ILE A 49 -7.03 27.49 18.85
C ILE A 49 -5.76 26.64 18.76
N HIS A 50 -4.62 27.29 18.51
CA HIS A 50 -3.33 26.60 18.47
C HIS A 50 -2.87 26.23 19.87
N TYR A 51 -2.64 24.94 20.10
CA TYR A 51 -2.18 24.35 21.36
C TYR A 51 -0.76 23.78 21.18
N GLY A 52 0.15 24.63 20.70
CA GLY A 52 1.51 24.27 20.33
C GLY A 52 1.63 23.67 18.92
N LYS A 53 2.84 23.25 18.56
CA LYS A 53 3.17 22.73 17.22
C LYS A 53 4.13 21.56 17.30
N ARG A 54 4.10 20.69 16.29
CA ARG A 54 5.06 19.61 16.11
C ARG A 54 5.52 19.56 14.67
N THR A 55 6.83 19.54 14.47
CA THR A 55 7.43 19.33 13.16
C THR A 55 7.41 17.85 12.82
N ARG A 56 6.99 17.50 11.60
CA ARG A 56 7.02 16.14 11.07
C ARG A 56 7.70 16.13 9.71
N THR A 57 8.61 15.19 9.52
CA THR A 57 9.28 14.97 8.24
C THR A 57 8.58 13.87 7.46
N PHE A 58 8.32 14.13 6.18
CA PHE A 58 7.69 13.19 5.26
C PHE A 58 8.62 12.88 4.09
N LYS A 59 8.82 11.61 3.80
CA LYS A 59 9.47 11.14 2.56
C LYS A 59 8.56 11.45 1.37
N MET A 60 9.13 12.05 0.34
CA MET A 60 8.45 12.41 -0.91
C MET A 60 8.92 11.55 -2.08
N LEU A 61 8.39 11.80 -3.28
CA LEU A 61 8.92 11.20 -4.49
C LEU A 61 10.37 11.66 -4.70
N PRO A 62 11.30 10.74 -5.02
CA PRO A 62 12.65 11.14 -5.39
C PRO A 62 12.64 11.91 -6.72
N VAL A 63 13.62 12.78 -6.90
CA VAL A 63 13.85 13.51 -8.16
C VAL A 63 15.21 13.04 -8.69
N GLY A 64 15.19 12.26 -9.77
CA GLY A 64 16.37 11.53 -10.21
C GLY A 64 16.90 10.63 -9.07
N ASN A 65 18.19 10.75 -8.76
CA ASN A 65 18.84 10.01 -7.67
C ASN A 65 18.75 10.74 -6.31
N THR A 66 18.16 11.93 -6.27
CA THR A 66 18.09 12.74 -5.05
C THR A 66 16.83 12.40 -4.26
N LYS A 67 17.01 12.02 -2.99
CA LYS A 67 15.89 11.78 -2.08
C LYS A 67 15.27 13.10 -1.67
N VAL A 68 13.94 13.19 -1.65
CA VAL A 68 13.25 14.43 -1.25
C VAL A 68 12.49 14.21 0.04
N GLU A 69 12.65 15.14 0.98
CA GLU A 69 11.97 15.16 2.26
C GLU A 69 11.22 16.47 2.43
N MET A 70 10.04 16.42 3.03
CA MET A 70 9.26 17.59 3.41
C MET A 70 9.13 17.67 4.92
N SER A 71 9.75 18.67 5.53
CA SER A 71 9.60 18.97 6.95
C SER A 71 8.46 19.97 7.12
N VAL A 72 7.36 19.54 7.73
CA VAL A 72 6.15 20.36 7.91
C VAL A 72 5.98 20.71 9.39
N SER A 73 5.93 22.00 9.71
CA SER A 73 5.47 22.45 11.02
C SER A 73 3.95 22.38 11.08
N ILE A 74 3.41 21.50 11.94
CA ILE A 74 1.97 21.22 12.02
C ILE A 74 1.47 21.62 13.42
N PRO A 75 0.48 22.53 13.53
CA PRO A 75 -0.08 22.90 14.81
C PRO A 75 -0.87 21.74 15.42
N ARG A 76 -0.91 21.69 16.75
CA ARG A 76 -1.94 20.97 17.48
C ARG A 76 -3.10 21.94 17.68
N LEU A 77 -4.31 21.48 17.41
CA LEU A 77 -5.51 22.28 17.51
C LEU A 77 -6.31 21.82 18.72
N HIS A 78 -6.63 22.74 19.63
CA HIS A 78 -7.70 22.56 20.61
C HIS A 78 -9.00 23.04 19.97
N CYS A 79 -9.99 22.15 19.87
CA CYS A 79 -11.28 22.48 19.27
C CYS A 79 -12.27 22.94 20.34
N ASN A 80 -12.80 24.14 20.19
CA ASN A 80 -13.76 24.72 21.14
C ASN A 80 -15.14 24.03 21.06
N ASP A 81 -15.48 23.41 19.94
CA ASP A 81 -16.80 22.76 19.77
C ASP A 81 -16.86 21.33 20.33
N CYS A 82 -15.74 20.59 20.31
CA CYS A 82 -15.72 19.18 20.76
C CYS A 82 -14.64 18.88 21.81
N GLY A 83 -13.91 19.89 22.29
CA GLY A 83 -12.87 19.79 23.33
C GLY A 83 -11.59 19.03 22.94
N SER A 84 -11.50 18.45 21.75
CA SER A 84 -10.37 17.58 21.39
C SER A 84 -9.09 18.36 21.09
N ILE A 85 -7.94 17.85 21.54
CA ILE A 85 -6.61 18.42 21.27
C ILE A 85 -5.81 17.49 20.37
N ARG A 86 -5.78 17.75 19.05
CA ARG A 86 -5.17 16.86 18.04
C ARG A 86 -4.54 17.64 16.90
N GLN A 87 -3.67 16.99 16.12
CA GLN A 87 -3.24 17.55 14.84
C GLN A 87 -4.39 17.48 13.82
N PRO A 88 -4.47 18.43 12.87
CA PRO A 88 -5.42 18.37 11.77
C PRO A 88 -5.11 17.17 10.86
N ASP A 89 -6.11 16.77 10.07
CA ASP A 89 -5.89 15.79 9.01
C ASP A 89 -5.04 16.41 7.90
N LEU A 90 -3.99 15.70 7.50
CA LEU A 90 -3.12 16.16 6.44
C LEU A 90 -3.69 15.68 5.10
N PRO A 91 -3.96 16.57 4.14
CA PRO A 91 -4.57 16.19 2.87
C PRO A 91 -3.61 15.40 1.96
N PHE A 92 -2.33 15.29 2.33
CA PHE A 92 -1.27 14.65 1.53
C PHE A 92 -0.68 13.39 2.16
N ALA A 93 -0.97 13.09 3.43
CA ALA A 93 -0.40 11.96 4.15
C ALA A 93 -1.48 11.22 4.95
N ASP A 94 -1.29 9.92 5.15
CA ASP A 94 -2.16 9.13 6.02
C ASP A 94 -1.78 9.34 7.50
N PRO A 95 -2.73 9.19 8.44
CA PRO A 95 -2.45 9.30 9.86
C PRO A 95 -1.26 8.42 10.28
N LYS A 96 -0.38 8.98 11.13
CA LYS A 96 0.82 8.30 11.67
C LYS A 96 1.87 7.85 10.63
N LYS A 97 1.69 8.11 9.32
CA LYS A 97 2.71 7.80 8.30
C LYS A 97 3.75 8.91 8.19
N HIS A 98 4.97 8.55 7.79
CA HIS A 98 6.11 9.45 7.59
C HIS A 98 6.44 9.63 6.09
N TYR A 99 5.48 9.36 5.21
CA TYR A 99 5.60 9.51 3.77
C TYR A 99 4.30 10.07 3.20
N VAL A 100 4.38 10.71 2.03
CA VAL A 100 3.21 11.25 1.33
C VAL A 100 2.49 10.16 0.55
N ARG A 101 1.16 10.30 0.35
CA ARG A 101 0.35 9.30 -0.38
C ARG A 101 0.81 9.09 -1.81
N ALA A 102 1.35 10.13 -2.45
CA ALA A 102 1.91 10.01 -3.79
C ALA A 102 3.14 9.09 -3.81
N LEU A 103 4.00 9.13 -2.79
CA LEU A 103 5.11 8.18 -2.66
C LEU A 103 4.59 6.76 -2.45
N LYS A 104 3.54 6.57 -1.63
CA LYS A 104 2.89 5.25 -1.46
C LYS A 104 2.42 4.66 -2.79
N ARG A 105 1.80 5.47 -3.65
CA ARG A 105 1.37 5.03 -4.99
C ARG A 105 2.55 4.66 -5.87
N TYR A 106 3.58 5.51 -5.89
CA TYR A 106 4.80 5.26 -6.65
C TYR A 106 5.50 3.97 -6.22
N VAL A 107 5.58 3.70 -4.92
CA VAL A 107 6.10 2.43 -4.37
C VAL A 107 5.33 1.22 -4.91
N ILE A 108 3.99 1.29 -4.95
CA ILE A 108 3.15 0.19 -5.47
C ILE A 108 3.44 -0.06 -6.95
N ASP A 109 3.62 0.99 -7.75
CA ASP A 109 3.93 0.86 -9.17
C ASP A 109 5.33 0.26 -9.38
N LEU A 110 6.33 0.73 -8.63
CA LEU A 110 7.69 0.18 -8.68
C LEU A 110 7.77 -1.28 -8.21
N CYS A 111 6.99 -1.68 -7.21
CA CYS A 111 6.96 -3.08 -6.75
C CYS A 111 6.44 -4.07 -7.81
N ARG A 112 5.88 -3.60 -8.93
CA ARG A 112 5.54 -4.45 -10.08
C ARG A 112 6.73 -4.73 -11.00
N LEU A 113 7.77 -3.91 -10.91
CA LEU A 113 8.92 -3.90 -11.81
C LEU A 113 10.22 -4.33 -11.13
N ALA A 114 10.33 -4.13 -9.82
CA ALA A 114 11.55 -4.35 -9.06
C ALA A 114 11.29 -5.00 -7.69
N SER A 115 12.36 -5.51 -7.07
CA SER A 115 12.25 -6.14 -5.75
C SER A 115 11.97 -5.12 -4.65
N ILE A 116 11.40 -5.55 -3.52
CA ILE A 116 11.16 -4.68 -2.35
C ILE A 116 12.46 -3.97 -1.90
N ARG A 117 13.61 -4.65 -2.03
CA ARG A 117 14.92 -4.08 -1.69
C ARG A 117 15.32 -2.94 -2.63
N ASP A 118 15.18 -3.14 -3.93
CA ASP A 118 15.51 -2.12 -4.93
C ASP A 118 14.59 -0.91 -4.78
N VAL A 119 13.29 -1.14 -4.57
CA VAL A 119 12.32 -0.07 -4.34
C VAL A 119 12.63 0.72 -3.07
N ALA A 120 13.07 0.06 -2.00
CA ALA A 120 13.51 0.74 -0.78
C ALA A 120 14.73 1.63 -1.04
N GLN A 121 15.70 1.16 -1.83
CA GLN A 121 16.88 1.93 -2.21
C GLN A 121 16.51 3.15 -3.06
N ILE A 122 15.68 2.97 -4.10
CA ILE A 122 15.22 4.05 -5.00
C ILE A 122 14.45 5.13 -4.23
N THR A 123 13.53 4.71 -3.34
CA THR A 123 12.63 5.65 -2.65
C THR A 123 13.20 6.21 -1.36
N GLY A 124 14.26 5.62 -0.81
CA GLY A 124 14.81 5.99 0.49
C GLY A 124 13.93 5.63 1.68
N LEU A 125 12.94 4.74 1.49
CA LEU A 125 12.15 4.13 2.56
C LEU A 125 12.87 2.93 3.15
N SER A 126 12.51 2.53 4.38
CA SER A 126 12.99 1.26 4.91
C SER A 126 12.33 0.09 4.17
N TRP A 127 13.05 -1.04 4.10
CA TRP A 127 12.55 -2.27 3.49
C TRP A 127 11.20 -2.71 4.08
N ASP A 128 11.06 -2.65 5.42
CA ASP A 128 9.81 -2.98 6.10
C ASP A 128 8.67 -2.03 5.71
N THR A 129 8.96 -0.74 5.54
CA THR A 129 7.94 0.24 5.12
C THR A 129 7.43 -0.08 3.71
N VAL A 130 8.33 -0.39 2.77
CA VAL A 130 7.97 -0.77 1.40
C VAL A 130 7.15 -2.07 1.42
N LYS A 131 7.60 -3.07 2.19
CA LYS A 131 6.89 -4.33 2.37
C LYS A 131 5.49 -4.14 2.94
N ASP A 132 5.32 -3.29 3.94
CA ASP A 132 4.03 -3.01 4.56
C ASP A 132 3.09 -2.28 3.59
N ILE A 133 3.60 -1.31 2.81
CA ILE A 133 2.84 -0.64 1.75
C ILE A 133 2.34 -1.69 0.73
N HIS A 134 3.25 -2.54 0.26
CA HIS A 134 2.90 -3.56 -0.74
C HIS A 134 1.92 -4.59 -0.18
N LYS A 135 2.11 -5.03 1.07
CA LYS A 135 1.20 -5.95 1.77
C LYS A 135 -0.21 -5.35 1.91
N GLU A 136 -0.31 -4.10 2.35
CA GLU A 136 -1.61 -3.40 2.47
C GLU A 136 -2.32 -3.31 1.10
N TYR A 137 -1.56 -3.02 0.04
CA TYR A 137 -2.08 -3.00 -1.32
C TYR A 137 -2.61 -4.38 -1.77
N LEU A 138 -1.83 -5.44 -1.57
CA LEU A 138 -2.22 -6.80 -1.94
C LEU A 138 -3.46 -7.27 -1.16
N GLN A 139 -3.52 -6.97 0.15
CA GLN A 139 -4.69 -7.28 0.98
C GLN A 139 -5.95 -6.59 0.46
N LYS A 140 -5.86 -5.33 0.02
CA LYS A 140 -6.99 -4.61 -0.57
C LYS A 140 -7.36 -5.15 -1.95
N LYS A 141 -6.36 -5.37 -2.82
CA LYS A 141 -6.55 -5.85 -4.20
C LYS A 141 -7.22 -7.23 -4.23
N TYR A 142 -6.86 -8.11 -3.31
CA TYR A 142 -7.35 -9.49 -3.26
C TYR A 142 -8.34 -9.74 -2.11
N LYS A 143 -8.91 -8.68 -1.51
CA LYS A 143 -9.90 -8.82 -0.42
C LYS A 143 -11.16 -9.58 -0.88
N SER A 144 -11.59 -9.33 -2.11
CA SER A 144 -12.77 -9.93 -2.72
C SER A 144 -12.47 -10.27 -4.17
N ILE A 145 -12.31 -11.55 -4.46
CA ILE A 145 -12.10 -12.05 -5.81
C ILE A 145 -13.44 -12.61 -6.30
N ASN A 146 -13.92 -12.09 -7.42
CA ASN A 146 -15.13 -12.61 -8.04
C ASN A 146 -14.82 -13.96 -8.73
N LEU A 147 -15.13 -15.05 -8.04
CA LEU A 147 -14.88 -16.42 -8.52
C LEU A 147 -15.73 -16.79 -9.75
N LYS A 148 -16.83 -16.07 -10.05
CA LYS A 148 -17.66 -16.33 -11.24
C LYS A 148 -16.92 -16.13 -12.56
N THR A 149 -15.86 -15.34 -12.55
CA THR A 149 -15.05 -15.04 -13.74
C THR A 149 -13.92 -16.03 -13.99
N VAL A 150 -13.68 -16.96 -13.07
CA VAL A 150 -12.53 -17.87 -13.11
C VAL A 150 -12.89 -19.10 -13.92
N ARG A 151 -12.17 -19.34 -15.03
CA ARG A 151 -12.38 -20.50 -15.91
C ARG A 151 -11.30 -21.57 -15.76
N ARG A 152 -10.06 -21.17 -15.53
CA ARG A 152 -8.93 -22.11 -15.36
C ARG A 152 -8.20 -21.83 -14.07
N ILE A 153 -7.99 -22.87 -13.27
CA ILE A 153 -7.19 -22.78 -12.05
C ILE A 153 -5.99 -23.72 -12.07
N ALA A 154 -4.89 -23.27 -11.48
CA ALA A 154 -3.76 -24.13 -11.16
C ALA A 154 -3.64 -24.24 -9.64
N ILE A 155 -3.36 -25.46 -9.15
CA ILE A 155 -3.05 -25.70 -7.75
C ILE A 155 -1.58 -26.08 -7.65
N ASP A 156 -0.84 -25.32 -6.86
CA ASP A 156 0.58 -25.54 -6.58
C ASP A 156 0.82 -25.71 -5.09
N GLU A 157 1.78 -26.56 -4.73
CA GLU A 157 2.16 -26.80 -3.34
C GLU A 157 3.63 -26.43 -3.14
N LYS A 158 3.88 -25.42 -2.31
CA LYS A 158 5.23 -24.93 -2.06
C LYS A 158 5.69 -25.27 -0.66
N TYR A 159 6.83 -25.95 -0.55
CA TYR A 159 7.51 -26.16 0.73
C TYR A 159 8.24 -24.88 1.16
N LEU A 160 7.92 -24.38 2.36
CA LEU A 160 8.46 -23.15 2.96
C LEU A 160 9.47 -23.41 4.10
N GLY A 161 9.94 -24.65 4.25
CA GLY A 161 10.90 -25.05 5.28
C GLY A 161 10.27 -25.62 6.55
N LYS A 162 11.11 -26.11 7.47
CA LYS A 162 10.70 -26.89 8.65
C LYS A 162 9.62 -26.23 9.52
N LYS A 163 9.68 -24.91 9.71
CA LYS A 163 8.74 -24.16 10.58
C LYS A 163 7.37 -23.93 9.96
N ARG A 164 7.31 -23.64 8.65
CA ARG A 164 6.06 -23.29 7.95
C ARG A 164 5.47 -24.42 7.10
N LYS A 165 6.22 -25.52 6.94
CA LYS A 165 5.85 -26.72 6.16
C LYS A 165 5.40 -26.34 4.75
N PHE A 166 4.29 -26.89 4.28
CA PHE A 166 3.75 -26.64 2.94
C PHE A 166 2.68 -25.54 2.97
N ILE A 167 2.60 -24.80 1.87
CA ILE A 167 1.42 -24.00 1.53
C ILE A 167 0.86 -24.49 0.20
N THR A 168 -0.47 -24.49 0.08
CA THR A 168 -1.18 -24.77 -1.16
C THR A 168 -1.69 -23.46 -1.73
N ILE A 169 -1.36 -23.15 -2.97
CA ILE A 169 -1.76 -21.92 -3.64
C ILE A 169 -2.66 -22.29 -4.82
N VAL A 170 -3.81 -21.63 -4.92
CA VAL A 170 -4.70 -21.73 -6.07
C VAL A 170 -4.59 -20.45 -6.88
N PHE A 171 -4.30 -20.57 -8.16
CA PHE A 171 -4.17 -19.48 -9.11
C PHE A 171 -5.30 -19.51 -10.12
N ASP A 172 -5.80 -18.35 -10.52
CA ASP A 172 -6.54 -18.13 -11.76
C ASP A 172 -5.52 -17.95 -12.89
N LEU A 173 -5.49 -18.92 -13.81
CA LEU A 173 -4.53 -18.98 -14.91
C LEU A 173 -4.82 -17.95 -16.01
N ASP A 174 -6.07 -17.51 -16.14
CA ASP A 174 -6.47 -16.55 -17.15
C ASP A 174 -6.05 -15.14 -16.76
N MET A 175 -6.25 -14.78 -15.49
CA MET A 175 -5.93 -13.45 -14.98
C MET A 175 -4.58 -13.38 -14.24
N GLY A 176 -3.88 -14.50 -14.08
CA GLY A 176 -2.58 -14.56 -13.41
C GLY A 176 -2.62 -14.12 -11.94
N ARG A 177 -3.69 -14.42 -11.22
CA ARG A 177 -3.91 -13.97 -9.82
C ARG A 177 -4.07 -15.14 -8.85
N VAL A 178 -3.59 -14.96 -7.62
CA VAL A 178 -3.85 -15.92 -6.53
C VAL A 178 -5.29 -15.75 -6.06
N ILE A 179 -6.05 -16.86 -6.04
CA ILE A 179 -7.45 -16.87 -5.58
C ILE A 179 -7.61 -17.50 -4.20
N HIS A 180 -6.69 -18.38 -3.78
CA HIS A 180 -6.69 -18.99 -2.46
C HIS A 180 -5.29 -19.37 -2.00
N VAL A 181 -5.06 -19.29 -0.69
CA VAL A 181 -3.85 -19.81 -0.03
C VAL A 181 -4.28 -20.64 1.17
N GLY A 182 -4.00 -21.95 1.11
CA GLY A 182 -4.23 -22.91 2.18
C GLY A 182 -2.94 -23.25 2.92
N ASN A 183 -3.02 -23.38 4.23
CA ASN A 183 -1.91 -23.93 5.02
C ASN A 183 -1.89 -25.46 4.89
N GLY A 184 -0.70 -26.04 4.69
CA GLY A 184 -0.52 -27.47 4.50
C GLY A 184 -0.51 -27.90 3.03
N LYS A 185 -0.76 -29.19 2.82
CA LYS A 185 -0.80 -29.86 1.51
C LYS A 185 -2.05 -30.73 1.40
N GLY A 186 -2.45 -31.03 0.18
CA GLY A 186 -3.56 -31.92 -0.13
C GLY A 186 -4.94 -31.34 0.14
N LYS A 187 -5.94 -32.23 0.23
CA LYS A 187 -7.36 -31.86 0.29
C LYS A 187 -7.71 -30.95 1.46
N ASP A 188 -7.05 -31.10 2.60
CA ASP A 188 -7.33 -30.29 3.81
C ASP A 188 -7.02 -28.81 3.61
N ALA A 189 -5.95 -28.48 2.89
CA ALA A 189 -5.57 -27.10 2.59
C ALA A 189 -6.58 -26.40 1.65
N LEU A 190 -7.38 -27.17 0.91
CA LEU A 190 -8.38 -26.69 -0.03
C LEU A 190 -9.81 -26.70 0.52
N LYS A 191 -10.06 -27.22 1.73
CA LYS A 191 -11.41 -27.27 2.34
C LYS A 191 -12.10 -25.92 2.38
N GLY A 192 -11.35 -24.84 2.66
CA GLY A 192 -11.89 -23.47 2.68
C GLY A 192 -12.23 -22.93 1.29
N PHE A 193 -11.52 -23.39 0.26
CA PHE A 193 -11.75 -22.98 -1.13
C PHE A 193 -13.02 -23.61 -1.71
N TRP A 194 -13.22 -24.91 -1.48
CA TRP A 194 -14.38 -25.64 -2.01
C TRP A 194 -15.71 -25.37 -1.29
N LYS A 195 -15.67 -24.73 -0.11
CA LYS A 195 -16.88 -24.37 0.66
C LYS A 195 -17.65 -23.17 0.09
N THR A 196 -17.05 -22.38 -0.79
CA THR A 196 -17.73 -21.27 -1.48
C THR A 196 -18.24 -21.78 -2.83
N PRO A 197 -19.55 -22.10 -2.96
CA PRO A 197 -19.98 -23.15 -3.87
C PRO A 197 -20.36 -22.64 -5.28
N GLU A 198 -20.32 -23.61 -6.22
CA GLU A 198 -21.19 -23.85 -7.39
C GLU A 198 -20.51 -23.98 -8.76
N ASN A 199 -19.40 -23.29 -9.06
CA ASN A 199 -18.87 -23.29 -10.45
C ASN A 199 -17.77 -24.31 -10.74
N PHE A 200 -17.08 -24.86 -9.74
CA PHE A 200 -15.95 -25.75 -10.00
C PHE A 200 -16.37 -27.23 -10.00
N LYS A 201 -16.95 -27.70 -11.10
CA LYS A 201 -17.01 -29.14 -11.38
C LYS A 201 -15.66 -29.56 -11.98
N GLY A 202 -14.78 -30.10 -11.14
CA GLY A 202 -13.46 -30.54 -11.58
C GLY A 202 -13.56 -31.72 -12.54
N GLN A 203 -13.36 -31.49 -13.84
CA GLN A 203 -12.91 -32.54 -14.74
C GLN A 203 -11.39 -32.64 -14.65
N ASN A 204 -10.91 -33.77 -14.12
CA ASN A 204 -9.50 -34.13 -14.11
C ASN A 204 -9.09 -34.47 -15.56
N GLN A 205 -8.66 -33.48 -16.34
CA GLN A 205 -7.93 -33.75 -17.58
C GLN A 205 -6.45 -33.57 -17.28
N GLY A 206 -5.77 -34.69 -17.07
CA GLY A 206 -4.37 -34.77 -16.68
C GLY A 206 -3.43 -34.33 -17.80
N SER A 207 -3.32 -33.03 -18.07
CA SER A 207 -2.20 -32.51 -18.84
C SER A 207 -1.10 -32.07 -17.88
N ARG A 208 -0.10 -32.93 -17.67
CA ARG A 208 1.17 -32.55 -17.02
C ARG A 208 1.83 -31.47 -17.86
N HIS A 209 1.75 -30.21 -17.43
CA HIS A 209 2.65 -29.19 -17.98
C HIS A 209 4.06 -29.38 -17.39
N ARG A 210 5.10 -28.87 -18.07
CA ARG A 210 6.54 -29.20 -17.89
C ARG A 210 7.12 -29.08 -16.46
N TYR A 211 6.33 -28.67 -15.47
CA TYR A 211 6.70 -28.53 -14.06
C TYR A 211 5.81 -29.30 -13.06
N GLY A 212 4.97 -30.26 -13.49
CA GLY A 212 4.25 -31.16 -12.58
C GLY A 212 3.02 -30.55 -11.86
N GLN A 213 2.54 -29.39 -12.30
CA GLN A 213 1.37 -28.73 -11.73
C GLN A 213 0.05 -29.35 -12.24
N ARG A 214 -0.96 -29.46 -11.36
CA ARG A 214 -2.32 -29.89 -11.74
C ARG A 214 -3.13 -28.66 -12.14
N VAL A 215 -3.60 -28.67 -13.39
CA VAL A 215 -4.51 -27.68 -13.94
C VAL A 215 -5.94 -28.22 -13.87
N TYR A 216 -6.86 -27.41 -13.40
CA TYR A 216 -8.29 -27.72 -13.34
C TYR A 216 -9.06 -26.71 -14.18
N PHE A 217 -9.98 -27.21 -14.98
CA PHE A 217 -10.93 -26.40 -15.74
C PHE A 217 -12.23 -26.28 -14.94
N CYS A 218 -12.76 -25.06 -14.84
CA CYS A 218 -14.15 -24.83 -14.46
C CYS A 218 -15.01 -25.33 -15.63
N CYS A 219 -15.96 -26.24 -15.39
CA CYS A 219 -16.98 -26.50 -16.38
C CYS A 219 -17.84 -25.24 -16.52
N ASP A 220 -18.00 -24.75 -17.74
CA ASP A 220 -19.04 -23.79 -18.05
C ASP A 220 -20.38 -24.40 -17.61
N GLY A 221 -21.14 -23.64 -16.82
CA GLY A 221 -22.53 -23.97 -16.48
C GLY A 221 -23.44 -23.62 -17.64
#